data_AF-X1PZ35-F1
#
_entry.id   AF-X1PZ35-F1
#
_cell.length_a   1.000
_cell.length_b   1.000
_cell.length_c   1.000
_cell.angle_alpha   90.00
_cell.angle_beta   90.00
_cell.angle_gamma   90.00
#
_symmetry.space_group_name_H-M   'P 1'
#
loop_
_entity.id
_entity.type
_entity.pdbx_description
1 polymer ?
#
loop_
_entity_poly.entity_id
_entity_poly.type
_entity_poly.pdbx_seq_one_letter_code
_entity_poly.pdbx_strand_id
1 'polypeptide(L)' 'MERTLILIKPDGVCKTLIGEVIQTIEKEGFKLVGLKMIRLNEKKAEEFYRPHQGKDFFPGLIDFMLTAPSVALVA' A
#
# COMPACT_ATOMS: atom_id res chain seq x y z
N MET A 1 7.17 -6.73 20.92
CA MET A 1 5.93 -6.38 20.19
C MET A 1 6.35 -5.81 18.85
N GLU A 2 5.94 -6.46 17.78
CA GLU A 2 6.33 -6.12 16.40
C GLU A 2 5.21 -5.30 15.73
N ARG A 3 5.54 -4.67 14.60
CA ARG A 3 4.60 -3.92 13.76
C ARG A 3 4.95 -4.16 12.30
N THR A 4 3.94 -4.28 11.46
CA THR A 4 4.11 -4.45 10.02
C THR A 4 3.35 -3.39 9.24
N LEU A 5 3.87 -3.03 8.06
CA LEU A 5 3.22 -2.15 7.12
C LEU A 5 2.36 -2.98 6.17
N ILE A 6 1.09 -2.61 6.07
CA ILE A 6 0.16 -3.19 5.09
C ILE A 6 -0.25 -2.07 4.13
N LEU A 7 -0.13 -2.31 2.83
CA LEU A 7 -0.42 -1.32 1.80
C LEU A 7 -1.55 -1.83 0.89
N ILE A 8 -2.71 -1.20 0.98
CA ILE A 8 -3.79 -1.36 0.01
C ILE A 8 -3.42 -0.51 -1.20
N LYS A 9 -3.08 -1.18 -2.29
CA LYS A 9 -2.65 -0.57 -3.56
C LYS A 9 -3.81 0.17 -4.27
N PRO A 10 -3.52 0.99 -5.30
CA PRO A 10 -4.52 1.79 -5.99
C PRO A 10 -5.74 1.01 -6.48
N ASP A 11 -5.53 -0.20 -7.00
CA ASP A 11 -6.61 -1.06 -7.49
C ASP A 11 -7.56 -1.51 -6.36
N GLY A 12 -7.03 -1.84 -5.18
CA GLY A 12 -7.84 -2.19 -4.01
C GLY A 12 -8.69 -1.01 -3.52
N VAL A 13 -8.15 0.21 -3.60
CA VAL A 13 -8.89 1.44 -3.30
C VAL A 13 -10.00 1.67 -4.33
N CYS A 14 -9.68 1.60 -5.63
CA CYS A 14 -10.65 1.79 -6.72
C CYS A 14 -11.77 0.73 -6.72
N LYS A 15 -11.47 -0.49 -6.29
CA LYS A 15 -12.44 -1.59 -6.14
C LYS A 15 -13.21 -1.53 -4.81
N THR A 16 -13.07 -0.46 -4.03
CA THR A 16 -13.76 -0.26 -2.75
C THR A 16 -13.48 -1.34 -1.69
N LEU A 17 -12.30 -1.99 -1.74
CA LEU A 17 -11.94 -3.12 -0.87
C LEU A 17 -11.32 -2.71 0.48
N ILE A 18 -11.26 -1.41 0.79
CA ILE A 18 -10.56 -0.92 2.00
C ILE A 18 -11.15 -1.54 3.27
N GLY A 19 -12.48 -1.55 3.39
CA GLY A 19 -13.17 -2.09 4.56
C GLY A 19 -12.98 -3.61 4.71
N GLU A 20 -13.03 -4.34 3.59
CA GLU A 20 -12.84 -5.81 3.59
C GLU A 20 -11.44 -6.19 4.07
N VAL A 21 -10.41 -5.49 3.59
CA VAL A 21 -9.02 -5.74 4.00
C VAL A 21 -8.82 -5.45 5.48
N ILE A 22 -9.33 -4.32 5.98
CA ILE A 22 -9.25 -3.98 7.42
C ILE A 22 -9.95 -5.05 8.25
N GLN A 23 -11.15 -5.47 7.83
CA GLN A 23 -11.91 -6.49 8.55
C GLN A 23 -11.15 -7.83 8.62
N THR A 24 -10.49 -8.24 7.54
CA THR A 24 -9.65 -9.46 7.55
C THR A 24 -8.50 -9.31 8.53
N ILE A 25 -7.79 -8.18 8.52
CA ILE A 25 -6.64 -7.93 9.43
C ILE A 25 -7.10 -8.02 10.90
N GLU A 26 -8.21 -7.38 11.26
CA GLU A 26 -8.75 -7.41 12.61
C GLU A 26 -9.23 -8.82 13.03
N LYS A 27 -9.85 -9.58 12.11
CA LYS A 27 -10.29 -10.96 12.35
C LYS A 27 -9.14 -11.92 12.63
N GLU A 28 -8.00 -11.71 11.99
CA GLU A 28 -6.77 -12.48 12.24
C GLU A 28 -6.09 -12.09 13.58
N GLY A 29 -6.66 -11.15 14.33
CA GLY A 29 -6.19 -10.75 15.66
C GLY A 29 -5.10 -9.67 15.65
N PHE A 30 -4.80 -9.08 14.49
CA PHE A 30 -3.88 -7.94 14.43
C PHE A 30 -4.54 -6.68 14.98
N LYS A 31 -3.76 -5.89 15.71
CA LYS A 31 -4.23 -4.62 16.27
C LYS A 31 -3.80 -3.48 15.37
N LEU A 32 -4.76 -2.85 14.69
CA LEU A 32 -4.49 -1.67 13.90
C LEU A 32 -4.05 -0.51 14.81
N VAL A 33 -2.84 0.02 14.57
CA VAL A 33 -2.23 1.12 15.32
C VAL A 33 -2.02 2.38 14.48
N GLY A 34 -2.28 2.31 13.16
CA GLY A 34 -2.25 3.47 12.28
C GLY A 34 -2.93 3.20 10.94
N LEU A 35 -3.57 4.22 10.38
CA LEU A 35 -4.19 4.20 9.06
C LEU A 35 -4.03 5.57 8.39
N LYS A 36 -3.62 5.58 7.13
CA LYS A 36 -3.51 6.81 6.34
C LYS A 36 -3.75 6.55 4.86
N MET A 37 -4.67 7.32 4.26
CA MET A 37 -4.75 7.42 2.80
C MET A 37 -3.62 8.32 2.29
N ILE A 38 -2.87 7.82 1.30
CA ILE A 38 -1.72 8.51 0.72
C ILE A 38 -1.86 8.56 -0.80
N ARG A 39 -1.46 9.68 -1.39
CA ARG A 39 -1.19 9.75 -2.83
C ARG A 39 0.31 9.89 -3.02
N LEU A 40 0.91 8.88 -3.62
CA LEU A 40 2.35 8.88 -3.90
C LEU A 40 2.64 9.85 -5.05
N ASN A 41 3.80 10.48 -4.98
CA ASN A 41 4.43 11.08 -6.14
C ASN A 41 5.55 10.14 -6.62
N GLU A 42 6.04 10.36 -7.84
CA GLU A 42 7.02 9.49 -8.49
C GLU A 42 8.25 9.24 -7.61
N LYS A 43 8.88 10.31 -7.11
CA LYS A 43 10.03 10.22 -6.20
C LYS A 43 9.78 9.31 -4.99
N LYS A 44 8.64 9.45 -4.31
CA LYS A 44 8.31 8.61 -3.14
C LYS A 44 7.99 7.17 -3.53
N ALA A 45 7.37 6.95 -4.67
CA ALA A 45 7.09 5.60 -5.17
C ALA A 45 8.40 4.89 -5.54
N GLU A 46 9.32 5.57 -6.23
CA GLU A 46 10.64 5.05 -6.56
C GLU A 46 11.46 4.75 -5.31
N GLU A 47 11.46 5.65 -4.33
CA GLU A 47 12.15 5.44 -3.05
C GLU A 47 11.59 4.22 -2.31
N PHE A 48 10.26 4.09 -2.25
CA PHE A 48 9.60 2.97 -1.60
C PHE A 48 9.87 1.63 -2.31
N TYR A 49 9.87 1.63 -3.64
CA TYR A 49 10.12 0.43 -4.45
C TYR A 49 11.58 0.28 -4.89
N ARG A 50 12.52 1.07 -4.35
CA ARG A 50 13.95 1.03 -4.69
C ARG A 50 14.55 -0.39 -4.75
N PRO A 51 14.17 -1.36 -3.89
CA PRO A 51 14.65 -2.74 -4.00
C PRO A 51 14.34 -3.44 -5.34
N HIS A 52 13.42 -2.91 -6.12
CA HIS A 52 13.02 -3.40 -7.44
C HIS A 52 13.66 -2.63 -8.60
N GLN A 53 14.46 -1.60 -8.32
CA GLN A 53 15.11 -0.80 -9.35
C GLN A 53 15.99 -1.70 -10.24
N GLY A 54 15.89 -1.48 -11.55
CA GLY A 54 16.61 -2.29 -12.56
C GLY A 54 15.89 -3.56 -13.01
N LYS A 55 14.72 -3.88 -12.44
CA LYS A 55 13.85 -4.94 -12.96
C LYS A 55 12.96 -4.41 -14.08
N ASP A 56 12.68 -5.23 -15.09
CA ASP A 56 11.90 -4.82 -16.27
C ASP A 56 10.50 -4.28 -15.93
N PHE A 57 9.88 -4.79 -14.86
CA PHE A 57 8.56 -4.35 -14.42
C PHE A 57 8.57 -3.07 -13.56
N PHE A 58 9.76 -2.57 -13.19
CA PHE A 58 9.87 -1.44 -12.25
C PHE A 58 9.16 -0.17 -12.75
N PRO A 59 9.34 0.28 -14.00
CA PRO A 59 8.64 1.47 -14.49
C PRO A 59 7.12 1.32 -14.42
N GLY A 60 6.59 0.17 -14.88
CA GLY A 60 5.16 -0.11 -14.82
C GLY A 60 4.62 -0.20 -13.38
N LEU A 61 5.43 -0.67 -12.43
CA LEU A 61 5.08 -0.67 -11.00
C LEU A 61 4.96 0.75 -10.45
N ILE A 62 5.89 1.65 -10.81
CA ILE A 62 5.83 3.06 -10.40
C ILE A 62 4.59 3.72 -10.99
N ASP A 63 4.39 3.61 -12.30
CA ASP A 63 3.23 4.17 -13.00
C ASP A 63 1.92 3.70 -12.37
N PHE A 64 1.80 2.40 -12.12
CA PHE A 64 0.64 1.82 -11.46
C PHE A 64 0.35 2.45 -10.09
N MET A 65 1.39 2.66 -9.28
CA MET A 65 1.26 3.22 -7.93
C MET A 65 0.88 4.71 -7.91
N LEU A 66 1.04 5.42 -9.03
CA LEU A 66 0.67 6.83 -9.18
C LEU A 66 -0.77 7.05 -9.69
N THR A 67 -1.40 6.00 -10.22
CA THR A 67 -2.74 6.09 -10.85
C THR A 67 -3.82 6.61 -9.89
N ALA A 68 -3.85 6.09 -8.66
CA ALA A 68 -4.81 6.48 -7.64
C ALA A 68 -4.19 6.45 -6.22
N PRO A 69 -4.90 6.98 -5.20
CA PRO A 69 -4.44 6.88 -3.82
C PRO A 69 -4.30 5.42 -3.35
N SER A 70 -3.40 5.20 -2.40
CA SER A 70 -3.25 3.95 -1.65
C SER A 70 -3.65 4.19 -0.19
N VAL A 71 -3.92 3.12 0.56
CA VAL A 71 -4.11 3.19 2.02
C VAL A 71 -3.00 2.41 2.71
N ALA A 72 -2.22 3.11 3.53
CA ALA A 72 -1.20 2.51 4.38
C ALA A 72 -1.79 2.24 5.76
N LEU A 73 -1.54 1.04 6.27
CA LEU A 73 -1.97 0.56 7.57
C LEU A 73 -0.75 0.09 8.35
N VAL A 74 -0.77 0.24 9.67
CA VAL A 74 0.20 -0.36 10.58
C VAL A 74 -0.56 -1.23 11.55
N ALA A 75 -0.19 -2.51 11.64
CA ALA A 75 -0.80 -3.49 12.51
C ALA A 75 0.26 -4.38 13.20
#